data_AF-A0A8J1J631-F1
#
_entry.id   AF-A0A8J1J631-F1
#
_cell.length_a   1.000
_cell.length_b   1.000
_cell.length_c   1.000
_cell.angle_alpha   90.00
_cell.angle_beta   90.00
_cell.angle_gamma   90.00
#
_symmetry.space_group_name_H-M   'P 1'
#
loop_
_entity.id
_entity.type
_entity.pdbx_description
1 polymer ?
#
loop_
_entity_poly.entity_id
_entity_poly.type
_entity_poly.pdbx_seq_one_letter_code
_entity_poly.pdbx_strand_id
1 'polypeptide(L)'
;MNRGMVLCLLCCLPCWVSGSSEVLCSADKSTAPVGGSVTMQCKLHLNSSKPDVLQVTWRKQSGDFAGTIATSSRSYGQRFLGAYSHREVRLAGATQDLSAITIGSVTPGDEGCFQCIFNVYPVGASVGSVCLDVMEASISYPKMEINLDSNSDYVISCSATGKPAPTISWNLTGTPEQNPQDYSITHPDQTVTVISNFTHSPSGRRERITCVVHHPALGSDIVLSKAIGDPHFFEMLEPSSITSPMMVGIVAAVLILIILIFCVSVRLCMKDHIIHKIAQCSPLSPS
;
A
#
# COMPACT_ATOMS: atom_id res chain seq x y z
N MET A 1 -21.85 33.45 -84.63
CA MET A 1 -20.80 32.42 -84.42
C MET A 1 -19.50 33.17 -84.17
N ASN A 2 -18.83 33.18 -83.03
CA ASN A 2 -19.00 32.46 -81.78
C ASN A 2 -18.46 33.33 -80.62
N ARG A 3 -18.94 33.03 -79.41
CA ARG A 3 -18.95 33.87 -78.21
C ARG A 3 -17.55 34.01 -77.58
N GLY A 4 -17.26 35.20 -77.05
CA GLY A 4 -16.08 35.46 -76.23
C GLY A 4 -16.10 34.61 -74.96
N MET A 5 -15.01 33.88 -74.74
CA MET A 5 -14.82 32.98 -73.61
C MET A 5 -13.96 33.70 -72.56
N VAL A 6 -14.62 34.38 -71.63
CA VAL A 6 -14.01 34.88 -70.38
C VAL A 6 -13.89 33.67 -69.45
N LEU A 7 -12.73 33.03 -69.40
CA LEU A 7 -12.43 32.03 -68.38
C LEU A 7 -11.92 32.74 -67.13
N CYS A 8 -12.79 32.82 -66.13
CA CYS A 8 -12.52 33.30 -64.79
C CYS A 8 -11.55 32.32 -64.11
N LEU A 9 -10.25 32.61 -64.17
CA LEU A 9 -9.24 31.95 -63.35
C LEU A 9 -9.45 32.41 -61.90
N LEU A 10 -10.21 31.61 -61.16
CA LEU A 10 -10.30 31.68 -59.70
C LEU A 10 -8.89 31.57 -59.12
N CYS A 11 -8.33 32.72 -58.75
CA CYS A 11 -7.21 32.80 -57.81
C CYS A 11 -7.66 32.23 -56.47
N CYS A 12 -7.59 30.92 -56.29
CA CYS A 12 -7.34 30.32 -54.99
C CYS A 12 -5.90 30.67 -54.61
N LEU A 13 -5.68 31.94 -54.23
CA LEU A 13 -4.53 32.30 -53.42
C LEU A 13 -4.56 31.34 -52.23
N PRO A 14 -3.52 30.51 -52.01
CA PRO A 14 -3.42 29.81 -50.75
C PRO A 14 -3.47 30.89 -49.68
N CYS A 15 -4.50 30.84 -48.84
CA CYS A 15 -4.52 31.64 -47.63
C CYS A 15 -3.24 31.27 -46.90
N TRP A 16 -2.23 32.13 -46.94
CA TRP A 16 -1.03 31.95 -46.15
C TRP A 16 -1.52 32.01 -44.71
N VAL A 17 -1.72 30.84 -44.11
CA VAL A 17 -1.95 30.70 -42.68
C VAL A 17 -0.63 31.02 -42.03
N SER A 18 -0.35 32.32 -41.87
CA SER A 18 0.81 32.81 -41.16
C SER A 18 0.60 32.59 -39.67
N GLY A 19 1.29 31.57 -39.15
CA GLY A 19 1.60 31.40 -37.72
C GLY A 19 0.66 30.46 -36.96
N SER A 20 0.88 29.14 -37.09
CA SER A 20 0.36 28.21 -36.09
C SER A 20 1.09 28.42 -34.76
N SER A 21 0.33 28.55 -33.67
CA SER A 21 0.86 28.50 -32.31
C SER A 21 0.40 27.19 -31.68
N GLU A 22 1.32 26.48 -31.03
CA GLU A 22 1.04 25.20 -30.39
C GLU A 22 1.48 25.26 -28.93
N VAL A 23 0.69 24.69 -28.01
CA VAL A 23 1.04 24.60 -26.59
C VAL A 23 1.12 23.14 -26.22
N LEU A 24 2.34 22.67 -25.95
CA LEU A 24 2.60 21.30 -25.52
C LEU A 24 2.57 21.24 -24.00
N CYS A 25 1.68 20.42 -23.45
CA CYS A 25 1.56 20.24 -22.00
C CYS A 25 1.94 18.82 -21.58
N SER A 26 2.54 18.70 -20.41
CA SER A 26 2.91 17.43 -19.79
C SER A 26 2.79 17.52 -18.27
N ALA A 27 2.53 16.41 -17.60
CA ALA A 27 2.65 16.29 -16.16
C ALA A 27 3.94 15.55 -15.80
N ASP A 28 4.54 15.84 -14.64
CA ASP A 28 5.63 15.02 -14.08
C ASP A 28 5.17 13.58 -13.82
N LYS A 29 3.90 13.43 -13.42
CA LYS A 29 3.20 12.15 -13.25
C LYS A 29 1.78 12.29 -13.78
N SER A 30 1.37 11.39 -14.68
CA SER A 30 -0.02 11.33 -15.17
C SER A 30 -1.00 10.90 -14.08
N THR A 31 -0.50 10.19 -13.07
CA THR A 31 -1.31 9.68 -11.96
C THR A 31 -0.68 10.11 -10.63
N ALA A 32 -1.46 10.76 -9.76
CA ALA A 32 -1.02 11.22 -8.46
C ALA A 32 -1.78 10.52 -7.32
N PRO A 33 -1.10 10.08 -6.24
CA PRO A 33 -1.79 9.56 -5.07
C PRO A 33 -2.50 10.70 -4.32
N VAL A 34 -3.64 10.38 -3.69
CA VAL A 34 -4.32 11.31 -2.76
C VAL A 34 -3.35 11.75 -1.65
N GLY A 35 -3.35 13.05 -1.34
CA GLY A 35 -2.41 13.68 -0.41
C GLY A 35 -1.03 13.99 -1.00
N GLY A 36 -0.70 13.47 -2.18
CA GLY A 36 0.55 13.74 -2.87
C GLY A 36 0.62 15.13 -3.51
N SER A 37 1.67 15.34 -4.31
CA SER A 37 1.85 16.56 -5.11
C SER A 37 2.12 16.21 -6.56
N VAL A 38 1.60 17.02 -7.48
CA VAL A 38 1.80 16.87 -8.92
C VAL A 38 2.12 18.21 -9.56
N THR A 39 3.00 18.20 -10.57
CA THR A 39 3.38 19.38 -11.33
C THR A 39 3.02 19.20 -12.80
N MET A 40 2.14 20.06 -13.28
CA MET A 40 1.77 20.17 -14.68
C MET A 40 2.52 21.33 -15.31
N GLN A 41 3.09 21.12 -16.48
CA GLN A 41 3.83 22.14 -17.22
C GLN A 41 3.34 22.24 -18.66
N CYS A 42 3.38 23.44 -19.21
CA CYS A 42 3.03 23.72 -20.59
C CYS A 42 4.08 24.63 -21.21
N LYS A 43 4.47 24.31 -22.45
CA LYS A 43 5.40 25.08 -23.25
C LYS A 43 4.73 25.57 -24.52
N LEU A 44 4.78 26.87 -24.73
CA LEU A 44 4.31 27.56 -25.92
C LEU A 44 5.40 27.49 -27.01
N HIS A 45 5.05 26.95 -28.17
CA HIS A 45 5.86 26.98 -29.36
C HIS A 45 5.30 28.00 -30.35
N LEU A 46 6.12 28.98 -30.72
CA LEU A 46 5.79 29.98 -31.74
C LEU A 46 6.82 29.95 -32.85
N ASN A 47 6.34 30.14 -34.08
CA ASN A 47 7.20 30.37 -35.25
C ASN A 47 7.87 31.77 -35.25
N SER A 48 7.65 32.58 -34.19
CA SER A 48 8.25 33.91 -34.02
C SER A 48 9.35 33.86 -32.96
N SER A 49 10.45 34.58 -33.20
CA SER A 49 11.69 34.50 -32.43
C SER A 49 11.58 34.98 -30.97
N LYS A 50 10.44 35.57 -30.55
CA LYS A 50 10.16 35.93 -29.15
C LYS A 50 8.65 36.14 -28.90
N PRO A 51 7.98 35.28 -28.11
CA PRO A 51 6.59 35.48 -27.71
C PRO A 51 6.42 36.74 -26.85
N ASP A 52 5.41 37.58 -27.14
CA ASP A 52 4.98 38.63 -26.20
C ASP A 52 3.76 38.14 -25.39
N VAL A 53 4.03 37.35 -24.34
CA VAL A 53 3.00 36.74 -23.49
C VAL A 53 2.45 37.77 -22.50
N LEU A 54 1.17 38.13 -22.64
CA LEU A 54 0.48 39.09 -21.78
C LEU A 54 0.00 38.45 -20.48
N GLN A 55 -0.57 37.25 -20.58
CA GLN A 55 -1.13 36.52 -19.45
C GLN A 55 -1.18 35.01 -19.70
N VAL A 56 -0.82 34.22 -18.70
CA VAL A 56 -1.03 32.77 -18.65
C VAL A 56 -2.17 32.45 -17.69
N THR A 57 -3.09 31.57 -18.10
CA THR A 57 -4.24 31.16 -17.29
C THR A 57 -4.32 29.64 -17.21
N TRP A 58 -4.34 29.10 -15.99
CA TRP A 58 -4.63 27.70 -15.72
C TRP A 58 -6.10 27.55 -15.35
N ARG A 59 -6.76 26.59 -15.99
CA ARG A 59 -8.19 26.31 -15.83
C ARG A 59 -8.44 24.82 -15.76
N LYS A 60 -9.34 24.37 -14.87
CA LYS A 60 -9.90 23.02 -14.89
C LYS A 60 -11.13 22.98 -15.81
N GLN A 61 -11.25 21.98 -16.67
CA GLN A 61 -12.36 21.89 -17.62
C GLN A 61 -13.68 21.46 -17.00
N SER A 62 -13.67 20.45 -16.13
CA SER A 62 -14.88 19.78 -15.62
C SER A 62 -14.74 19.30 -14.17
N GLY A 63 -15.87 18.88 -13.59
CA GLY A 63 -16.00 18.43 -12.20
C GLY A 63 -16.26 19.57 -11.21
N ASP A 64 -16.29 19.23 -9.93
CA ASP A 64 -16.67 20.15 -8.84
C ASP A 64 -15.72 21.35 -8.69
N PHE A 65 -14.48 21.19 -9.18
CA PHE A 65 -13.46 22.25 -9.17
C PHE A 65 -13.24 22.90 -10.55
N ALA A 66 -14.21 22.78 -11.46
CA ALA A 66 -14.15 23.42 -12.77
C ALA A 66 -14.01 24.95 -12.66
N GLY A 67 -13.24 25.55 -13.58
CA GLY A 67 -13.03 26.99 -13.64
C GLY A 67 -11.57 27.40 -13.54
N THR A 68 -11.34 28.70 -13.44
CA THR A 68 -9.99 29.28 -13.39
C THR A 68 -9.33 29.01 -12.04
N ILE A 69 -8.14 28.42 -12.10
CA ILE A 69 -7.34 28.02 -10.94
C ILE A 69 -6.34 29.12 -10.61
N ALA A 70 -5.61 29.58 -11.62
CA ALA A 70 -4.56 30.56 -11.45
C ALA A 70 -4.37 31.40 -12.71
N THR A 71 -4.00 32.66 -12.52
CA THR A 71 -3.61 33.58 -13.59
C THR A 71 -2.28 34.22 -13.25
N SER A 72 -1.42 34.40 -14.24
CA SER A 72 -0.18 35.16 -14.15
C SER A 72 -0.14 36.17 -15.27
N SER A 73 -0.09 37.46 -14.94
CA SER A 73 0.03 38.54 -15.91
C SER A 73 1.19 39.47 -15.52
N ARG A 74 1.74 40.17 -16.52
CA ARG A 74 2.81 41.16 -16.28
C ARG A 74 2.35 42.33 -15.40
N SER A 75 1.08 42.74 -15.52
CA SER A 75 0.53 43.89 -14.80
C SER A 75 0.04 43.57 -13.39
N TYR A 76 -0.46 42.35 -13.15
CA TYR A 76 -1.11 42.00 -11.87
C TYR A 76 -0.42 40.86 -11.11
N GLY A 77 0.67 40.30 -11.65
CA GLY A 77 1.40 39.19 -11.06
C GLY A 77 0.59 37.90 -11.05
N GLN A 78 0.94 37.00 -10.14
CA GLN A 78 0.26 35.73 -9.93
C GLN A 78 -0.97 35.89 -9.02
N ARG A 79 -2.07 35.23 -9.38
CA ARG A 79 -3.33 35.18 -8.61
C ARG A 79 -3.88 33.76 -8.64
N PHE A 80 -4.36 33.28 -7.50
CA PHE A 80 -5.05 31.99 -7.36
C PHE A 80 -6.54 32.23 -7.11
N LEU A 81 -7.40 31.43 -7.74
CA LEU A 81 -8.83 31.69 -7.89
C LEU A 81 -9.62 30.39 -7.64
N GLY A 82 -10.94 30.55 -7.43
CA GLY A 82 -11.87 29.43 -7.28
C GLY A 82 -11.54 28.51 -6.11
N ALA A 83 -11.85 27.22 -6.28
CA ALA A 83 -11.65 26.16 -5.26
C ALA A 83 -10.17 25.96 -4.86
N TYR A 84 -9.23 26.49 -5.65
CA TYR A 84 -7.80 26.35 -5.44
C TYR A 84 -7.15 27.55 -4.73
N SER A 85 -7.89 28.64 -4.49
CA SER A 85 -7.38 29.88 -3.90
C SER A 85 -6.77 29.73 -2.50
N HIS A 86 -7.29 28.79 -1.71
CA HIS A 86 -6.83 28.50 -0.34
C HIS A 86 -6.02 27.20 -0.21
N ARG A 87 -5.66 26.58 -1.34
CA ARG A 87 -4.91 25.33 -1.37
C ARG A 87 -3.43 25.59 -1.62
N GLU A 88 -2.60 24.58 -1.38
CA GLU A 88 -1.19 24.64 -1.72
C GLU A 88 -1.01 24.51 -3.24
N VAL A 89 -1.14 25.63 -3.94
CA VAL A 89 -0.90 25.73 -5.37
C VAL A 89 0.24 26.70 -5.62
N ARG A 90 1.19 26.28 -6.46
CA ARG A 90 2.36 27.09 -6.84
C ARG A 90 2.42 27.25 -8.34
N LEU A 91 2.86 28.43 -8.79
CA LEU A 91 3.00 28.74 -10.20
C LEU A 91 4.44 29.16 -10.52
N ALA A 92 5.02 28.57 -11.55
CA ALA A 92 6.39 28.84 -12.00
C ALA A 92 6.44 29.15 -13.51
N GLY A 93 7.45 29.91 -13.93
CA GLY A 93 7.75 30.19 -15.35
C GLY A 93 6.78 31.11 -16.10
N ALA A 94 5.61 31.43 -15.53
CA ALA A 94 4.40 31.91 -16.21
C ALA A 94 4.42 33.31 -16.87
N THR A 95 5.58 33.83 -17.26
CA THR A 95 5.75 35.06 -18.04
C THR A 95 6.68 34.87 -19.25
N GLN A 96 7.05 33.62 -19.55
CA GLN A 96 7.87 33.24 -20.70
C GLN A 96 7.02 32.38 -21.67
N ASP A 97 7.69 31.52 -22.43
CA ASP A 97 7.12 30.43 -23.21
C ASP A 97 6.80 29.19 -22.35
N LEU A 98 7.13 29.18 -21.06
CA LEU A 98 6.86 28.08 -20.13
C LEU A 98 5.88 28.51 -19.04
N SER A 99 5.01 27.61 -18.61
CA SER A 99 4.29 27.77 -17.35
C SER A 99 4.14 26.43 -16.68
N ALA A 100 4.39 26.37 -15.38
CA ALA A 100 4.15 25.19 -14.58
C ALA A 100 3.26 25.54 -13.38
N ILE A 101 2.36 24.63 -13.04
CA ILE A 101 1.50 24.67 -11.87
C ILE A 101 1.71 23.40 -11.05
N THR A 102 1.97 23.57 -9.76
CA THR A 102 2.08 22.46 -8.80
C THR A 102 0.87 22.49 -7.89
N ILE A 103 0.15 21.36 -7.82
CA ILE A 103 -0.97 21.14 -6.89
C ILE A 103 -0.47 20.20 -5.80
N GLY A 104 -0.42 20.69 -4.56
CA GLY A 104 -0.12 19.89 -3.37
C GLY A 104 -1.38 19.35 -2.70
N SER A 105 -1.20 18.31 -1.87
CA SER A 105 -2.30 17.63 -1.16
C SER A 105 -3.46 17.27 -2.10
N VAL A 106 -3.16 16.51 -3.16
CA VAL A 106 -4.12 16.13 -4.21
C VAL A 106 -5.33 15.41 -3.60
N THR A 107 -6.52 15.73 -4.11
CA THR A 107 -7.80 15.14 -3.68
C THR A 107 -8.48 14.44 -4.87
N PRO A 108 -9.43 13.51 -4.65
CA PRO A 108 -10.16 12.88 -5.75
C PRO A 108 -10.85 13.89 -6.68
N GLY A 109 -11.31 15.02 -6.13
CA GLY A 109 -11.90 16.10 -6.92
C GLY A 109 -10.94 16.83 -7.85
N ASP A 110 -9.62 16.62 -7.74
CA ASP A 110 -8.62 17.18 -8.66
C ASP A 110 -8.50 16.40 -9.97
N GLU A 111 -9.04 15.18 -10.03
CA GLU A 111 -9.03 14.35 -11.23
C GLU A 111 -9.70 15.07 -12.42
N GLY A 112 -9.08 14.94 -13.59
CA GLY A 112 -9.59 15.47 -14.84
C GLY A 112 -8.58 16.29 -15.64
N CYS A 113 -9.07 16.97 -16.67
CA CYS A 113 -8.23 17.72 -17.61
C CYS A 113 -8.14 19.21 -17.28
N PHE A 114 -6.89 19.69 -17.31
CA PHE A 114 -6.48 21.06 -17.06
C PHE A 114 -6.04 21.70 -18.39
N GLN A 115 -6.33 22.98 -18.54
CA GLN A 115 -5.93 23.80 -19.66
C GLN A 115 -4.97 24.90 -19.22
N CYS A 116 -3.92 25.09 -19.99
CA CYS A 116 -3.05 26.25 -19.90
C CYS A 116 -3.27 27.12 -21.13
N ILE A 117 -3.65 28.38 -20.89
CA ILE A 117 -4.02 29.34 -21.91
C ILE A 117 -2.98 30.47 -21.90
N PHE A 118 -2.19 30.57 -22.96
CA PHE A 118 -1.25 31.67 -23.18
C PHE A 118 -1.94 32.74 -24.03
N ASN A 119 -2.07 33.96 -23.50
CA ASN A 119 -2.53 35.12 -24.27
C ASN A 119 -1.31 35.84 -24.81
N VAL A 120 -1.12 35.80 -26.13
CA VAL A 120 0.09 36.26 -26.81
C VAL A 120 -0.26 37.37 -27.79
N TYR A 121 0.43 38.50 -27.72
CA TYR A 121 0.27 39.55 -28.73
C TYR A 121 1.25 39.35 -29.89
N PRO A 122 0.86 39.53 -31.17
CA PRO A 122 -0.50 39.76 -31.68
C PRO A 122 -1.27 38.48 -32.05
N VAL A 123 -0.73 37.30 -31.73
CA VAL A 123 -1.22 35.98 -32.19
C VAL A 123 -2.61 35.62 -31.64
N GLY A 124 -2.93 36.06 -30.43
CA GLY A 124 -4.16 35.71 -29.71
C GLY A 124 -3.91 34.65 -28.63
N ALA A 125 -4.95 33.88 -28.30
CA ALA A 125 -4.89 32.86 -27.28
C ALA A 125 -4.47 31.49 -27.85
N SER A 126 -3.45 30.89 -27.25
CA SER A 126 -2.99 29.53 -27.55
C SER A 126 -3.28 28.63 -26.35
N VAL A 127 -3.86 27.46 -26.57
CA VAL A 127 -4.35 26.57 -25.50
C VAL A 127 -3.66 25.21 -25.59
N GLY A 128 -3.16 24.73 -24.46
CA GLY A 128 -2.70 23.36 -24.28
C GLY A 128 -3.51 22.67 -23.18
N SER A 129 -3.60 21.35 -23.23
CA SER A 129 -4.35 20.56 -22.24
C SER A 129 -3.50 19.41 -21.69
N VAL A 130 -3.68 19.08 -20.43
CA VAL A 130 -3.06 17.95 -19.74
C VAL A 130 -4.08 17.34 -18.78
N CYS A 131 -4.14 16.02 -18.70
CA CYS A 131 -5.07 15.33 -17.80
C CYS A 131 -4.31 14.68 -16.65
N LEU A 132 -4.95 14.71 -15.47
CA LEU A 132 -4.45 14.15 -14.24
C LEU A 132 -5.43 13.10 -13.75
N ASP A 133 -4.92 11.89 -13.52
CA ASP A 133 -5.63 10.83 -12.81
C ASP A 133 -5.27 10.88 -11.33
N VAL A 134 -6.25 10.68 -10.45
CA VAL A 134 -6.02 10.63 -9.01
C VAL A 134 -6.27 9.21 -8.52
N MET A 135 -5.28 8.66 -7.82
CA MET A 135 -5.36 7.31 -7.32
C MET A 135 -5.52 7.32 -5.79
N GLU A 136 -6.59 6.70 -5.33
CA GLU A 136 -6.73 6.33 -3.92
C GLU A 136 -5.82 5.15 -3.62
N ALA A 137 -4.89 5.37 -2.69
CA ALA A 137 -3.95 4.35 -2.31
C ALA A 137 -4.59 3.40 -1.28
N SER A 138 -4.49 2.10 -1.48
CA SER A 138 -5.07 1.09 -0.59
C SER A 138 -4.17 -0.14 -0.49
N ILE A 139 -4.19 -0.83 0.64
CA ILE A 139 -3.40 -2.06 0.85
C ILE A 139 -4.15 -2.99 1.79
N SER A 140 -4.23 -4.27 1.41
CA SER A 140 -4.69 -5.34 2.29
C SER A 140 -3.56 -5.79 3.22
N TYR A 141 -3.91 -6.36 4.37
CA TYR A 141 -2.89 -6.87 5.28
C TYR A 141 -2.12 -8.02 4.60
N PRO A 142 -0.79 -7.93 4.49
CA PRO A 142 0.01 -8.94 3.81
C PRO A 142 -0.04 -10.30 4.52
N LYS A 143 0.12 -11.37 3.75
CA LYS A 143 0.10 -12.74 4.23
C LYS A 143 1.46 -13.39 4.00
N MET A 144 1.97 -14.08 5.02
CA MET A 144 3.20 -14.87 4.93
C MET A 144 2.91 -16.33 5.24
N GLU A 145 3.25 -17.23 4.34
CA GLU A 145 3.06 -18.68 4.43
C GLU A 145 4.40 -19.40 4.34
N ILE A 146 4.52 -20.52 5.06
CA ILE A 146 5.69 -21.40 5.05
C ILE A 146 5.15 -22.81 4.98
N ASN A 147 5.54 -23.53 3.95
CA ASN A 147 5.17 -24.93 3.73
C ASN A 147 6.45 -25.77 3.56
N LEU A 148 6.36 -27.06 3.85
CA LEU A 148 7.43 -28.02 3.54
C LEU A 148 7.14 -28.68 2.20
N ASP A 149 8.17 -28.83 1.37
CA ASP A 149 8.07 -29.61 0.14
C ASP A 149 8.38 -31.10 0.36
N SER A 150 8.38 -31.88 -0.72
CA SER A 150 8.69 -33.32 -0.66
C SER A 150 10.14 -33.63 -0.28
N ASN A 151 11.05 -32.68 -0.43
CA ASN A 151 12.47 -32.81 -0.12
C ASN A 151 12.83 -32.30 1.28
N SER A 152 11.82 -31.92 2.09
CA SER A 152 11.99 -31.27 3.40
C SER A 152 12.62 -29.87 3.33
N ASP A 153 12.56 -29.23 2.16
CA ASP A 153 12.89 -27.82 2.01
C ASP A 153 11.67 -26.94 2.34
N TYR A 154 11.92 -25.73 2.84
CA TYR A 154 10.86 -24.76 3.10
C TYR A 154 10.51 -23.98 1.85
N VAL A 155 9.25 -24.03 1.44
CA VAL A 155 8.67 -23.13 0.44
C VAL A 155 8.02 -21.97 1.18
N ILE A 156 8.64 -20.81 1.11
CA ILE A 156 8.19 -19.60 1.78
C ILE A 156 7.54 -18.67 0.75
N SER A 157 6.37 -18.13 1.09
CA SER A 157 5.67 -17.17 0.24
C SER A 157 5.16 -15.99 1.05
N CYS A 158 5.32 -14.78 0.51
CA CYS A 158 4.70 -13.57 1.04
C CYS A 158 3.87 -12.91 -0.06
N SER A 159 2.64 -12.52 0.26
CA SER A 159 1.71 -11.89 -0.66
C SER A 159 1.10 -10.63 -0.06
N ALA A 160 0.92 -9.62 -0.89
CA ALA A 160 0.29 -8.35 -0.52
C ALA A 160 -0.54 -7.83 -1.69
N THR A 161 -1.75 -7.34 -1.42
CA THR A 161 -2.60 -6.71 -2.45
C THR A 161 -2.70 -5.23 -2.17
N GLY A 162 -2.44 -4.40 -3.16
CA GLY A 162 -2.54 -2.94 -3.00
C GLY A 162 -2.74 -2.19 -4.30
N LYS A 163 -3.08 -0.92 -4.16
CA LYS A 163 -3.13 0.07 -5.24
C LYS A 163 -2.33 1.29 -4.75
N PRO A 164 -1.18 1.64 -5.35
CA PRO A 164 -0.49 0.93 -6.44
C PRO A 164 0.07 -0.43 -5.98
N ALA A 165 0.72 -1.16 -6.89
CA ALA A 165 1.37 -2.42 -6.54
C ALA A 165 2.35 -2.25 -5.37
N PRO A 166 2.25 -3.05 -4.28
CA PRO A 166 3.20 -3.02 -3.17
C PRO A 166 4.53 -3.67 -3.57
N THR A 167 5.61 -3.30 -2.88
CA THR A 167 6.92 -3.92 -3.07
C THR A 167 7.20 -4.87 -1.92
N ILE A 168 7.63 -6.10 -2.23
CA ILE A 168 8.01 -7.11 -1.24
C ILE A 168 9.54 -7.25 -1.26
N SER A 169 10.14 -7.25 -0.07
CA SER A 169 11.55 -7.55 0.12
C SER A 169 11.73 -8.50 1.30
N TRP A 170 12.86 -9.19 1.34
CA TRP A 170 13.11 -10.22 2.31
C TRP A 170 14.37 -9.92 3.11
N ASN A 171 14.32 -10.20 4.40
CA ASN A 171 15.45 -10.11 5.31
C ASN A 171 15.63 -11.44 6.05
N LEU A 172 16.69 -12.17 5.69
CA LEU A 172 17.13 -13.41 6.33
C LEU A 172 18.38 -13.11 7.16
N THR A 173 18.33 -13.37 8.46
CA THR A 173 19.54 -13.39 9.28
C THR A 173 20.31 -14.68 9.03
N GLY A 174 21.36 -14.65 8.20
CA GLY A 174 22.39 -15.71 8.19
C GLY A 174 22.88 -16.27 6.84
N THR A 175 22.27 -15.94 5.69
CA THR A 175 22.70 -16.45 4.37
C THR A 175 22.66 -15.38 3.28
N PRO A 176 23.61 -15.38 2.32
CA PRO A 176 23.63 -14.41 1.24
C PRO A 176 22.83 -14.93 0.04
N GLU A 177 22.03 -14.03 -0.51
CA GLU A 177 21.37 -14.11 -1.82
C GLU A 177 20.23 -15.13 -1.93
N GLN A 178 19.02 -14.58 -1.85
CA GLN A 178 17.79 -15.25 -2.24
C GLN A 178 17.58 -14.96 -3.72
N ASN A 179 17.15 -15.97 -4.48
CA ASN A 179 16.61 -15.76 -5.82
C ASN A 179 15.09 -15.90 -5.76
N PRO A 180 14.37 -14.95 -5.13
CA PRO A 180 12.93 -15.02 -5.05
C PRO A 180 12.31 -14.97 -6.44
N GLN A 181 11.27 -15.76 -6.64
CA GLN A 181 10.41 -15.64 -7.80
C GLN A 181 9.25 -14.71 -7.46
N ASP A 182 9.27 -13.55 -8.11
CA ASP A 182 8.26 -12.53 -7.94
C ASP A 182 7.24 -12.61 -9.07
N TYR A 183 5.96 -12.62 -8.72
CA TYR A 183 4.86 -12.58 -9.66
C TYR A 183 3.81 -11.57 -9.20
N SER A 184 3.06 -11.03 -10.16
CA SER A 184 2.01 -10.06 -9.89
C SER A 184 0.73 -10.42 -10.64
N ILE A 185 -0.40 -10.18 -9.98
CA ILE A 185 -1.74 -10.42 -10.51
C ILE A 185 -2.49 -9.10 -10.44
N THR A 186 -2.88 -8.57 -11.58
CA THR A 186 -3.72 -7.36 -11.68
C THR A 186 -5.19 -7.76 -11.69
N HIS A 187 -5.96 -7.20 -10.75
CA HIS A 187 -7.39 -7.45 -10.61
C HIS A 187 -8.22 -6.45 -11.43
N PRO A 188 -9.50 -6.77 -11.73
CA PRO A 188 -10.40 -5.86 -12.44
C PRO A 188 -10.66 -4.52 -11.72
N ASP A 189 -10.51 -4.49 -10.40
CA ASP A 189 -10.63 -3.28 -9.57
C ASP A 189 -9.36 -2.40 -9.58
N GLN A 190 -8.40 -2.73 -10.45
CA GLN A 190 -7.09 -2.09 -10.59
C GLN A 190 -6.16 -2.25 -9.38
N THR A 191 -6.49 -3.12 -8.42
CA THR A 191 -5.53 -3.53 -7.39
C THR A 191 -4.55 -4.56 -7.96
N VAL A 192 -3.33 -4.59 -7.42
CA VAL A 192 -2.30 -5.54 -7.81
C VAL A 192 -1.90 -6.36 -6.60
N THR A 193 -1.98 -7.68 -6.75
CA THR A 193 -1.43 -8.63 -5.78
C THR A 193 -0.04 -9.00 -6.19
N VAL A 194 0.95 -8.64 -5.37
CA VAL A 194 2.35 -9.03 -5.54
C VAL A 194 2.61 -10.21 -4.63
N ILE A 195 3.27 -11.22 -5.17
CA ILE A 195 3.61 -12.44 -4.45
C ILE A 195 5.06 -12.76 -4.74
N SER A 196 5.83 -12.94 -3.68
CA SER A 196 7.23 -13.33 -3.74
C SER A 196 7.38 -14.66 -3.02
N ASN A 197 8.05 -15.62 -3.64
CA ASN A 197 8.34 -16.90 -3.01
C ASN A 197 9.77 -17.38 -3.29
N PHE A 198 10.30 -18.20 -2.38
CA PHE A 198 11.58 -18.87 -2.56
C PHE A 198 11.61 -20.17 -1.77
N THR A 199 12.50 -21.06 -2.19
CA THR A 199 12.77 -22.31 -1.49
C THR A 199 14.03 -22.15 -0.66
N HIS A 200 14.01 -22.66 0.58
CA HIS A 200 15.11 -22.57 1.52
C HIS A 200 15.32 -23.89 2.25
N SER A 201 16.51 -24.47 2.11
CA SER A 201 16.86 -25.70 2.80
C SER A 201 17.16 -25.45 4.28
N PRO A 202 16.73 -26.34 5.19
CA PRO A 202 17.02 -26.22 6.62
C PRO A 202 18.52 -26.28 6.89
N SER A 203 19.06 -25.29 7.59
CA SER A 203 20.50 -25.19 7.93
C SER A 203 20.88 -25.88 9.25
N GLY A 204 19.93 -26.57 9.90
CA GLY A 204 20.09 -27.14 11.24
C GLY A 204 20.12 -26.09 12.38
N ARG A 205 19.97 -24.79 12.07
CA ARG A 205 19.84 -23.71 13.05
C ARG A 205 18.46 -23.08 13.00
N ARG A 206 18.08 -22.42 14.10
CA ARG A 206 16.86 -21.61 14.12
C ARG A 206 17.13 -20.30 13.40
N GLU A 207 16.48 -20.12 12.26
CA GLU A 207 16.58 -18.90 11.46
C GLU A 207 15.27 -18.12 11.53
N ARG A 208 15.36 -16.81 11.32
CA ARG A 208 14.21 -15.91 11.25
C ARG A 208 14.10 -15.34 9.86
N ILE A 209 12.96 -15.62 9.23
CA ILE A 209 12.60 -15.10 7.93
C ILE A 209 11.71 -13.90 8.13
N THR A 210 12.05 -12.80 7.46
CA THR A 210 11.29 -11.56 7.54
C THR A 210 10.87 -11.11 6.16
N CYS A 211 9.56 -11.00 5.92
CA CYS A 211 8.98 -10.32 4.77
C CYS A 211 8.75 -8.85 5.13
N VAL A 212 9.23 -7.93 4.30
CA VAL A 212 9.06 -6.49 4.45
C VAL A 212 8.27 -5.98 3.25
N VAL A 213 7.10 -5.43 3.52
CA VAL A 213 6.17 -4.92 2.52
C VAL A 213 6.13 -3.40 2.57
N HIS A 214 6.54 -2.77 1.47
CA HIS A 214 6.50 -1.33 1.27
C HIS A 214 5.30 -0.93 0.41
N HIS A 215 4.59 0.11 0.81
CA HIS A 215 3.47 0.67 0.04
C HIS A 215 3.27 2.16 0.36
N PRO A 216 3.00 3.03 -0.64
CA PRO A 216 2.91 4.48 -0.43
C PRO A 216 1.69 4.92 0.41
N ALA A 217 0.65 4.08 0.53
CA ALA A 217 -0.44 4.36 1.47
C ALA A 217 -0.02 4.23 2.94
N LEU A 218 1.13 3.63 3.21
CA LEU A 218 1.65 3.40 4.55
C LEU A 218 2.75 4.42 4.85
N GLY A 219 2.74 4.98 6.06
CA GLY A 219 3.84 5.82 6.54
C GLY A 219 5.12 5.04 6.92
N SER A 220 5.02 3.71 6.99
CA SER A 220 6.11 2.79 7.34
C SER A 220 5.84 1.39 6.79
N ASP A 221 6.89 0.60 6.60
CA ASP A 221 6.79 -0.75 6.05
C ASP A 221 6.11 -1.73 7.02
N ILE A 222 5.38 -2.71 6.48
CA ILE A 222 4.83 -3.82 7.26
C ILE A 222 5.86 -4.96 7.30
N VAL A 223 6.15 -5.45 8.50
CA VAL A 223 7.17 -6.47 8.72
C VAL A 223 6.52 -7.73 9.27
N LEU A 224 6.59 -8.83 8.52
CA LEU A 224 6.14 -10.15 8.97
C LEU A 224 7.36 -11.03 9.22
N SER A 225 7.50 -11.56 10.43
CA SER A 225 8.60 -12.47 10.76
C SER A 225 8.08 -13.83 11.22
N LYS A 226 8.69 -14.91 10.70
CA LYS A 226 8.48 -16.29 11.16
C LYS A 226 9.81 -16.99 11.39
N ALA A 227 9.83 -17.91 12.35
CA ALA A 227 11.01 -18.72 12.62
C ALA A 227 10.91 -20.05 11.87
N ILE A 228 11.99 -20.43 11.19
CA ILE A 228 12.19 -21.77 10.63
C ILE A 228 13.29 -22.48 11.42
N GLY A 229 13.27 -23.80 11.43
CA GLY A 229 14.28 -24.62 12.09
C GLY A 229 14.32 -25.99 11.44
N ASP A 230 15.04 -26.94 12.01
CA ASP A 230 14.97 -28.33 11.55
C ASP A 230 13.53 -28.86 11.76
N PRO A 231 12.83 -29.36 10.72
CA PRO A 231 11.49 -29.94 10.87
C PRO A 231 11.48 -31.10 11.88
N HIS A 232 12.56 -31.86 12.03
CA HIS A 232 12.69 -32.90 13.07
C HIS A 232 12.82 -32.33 14.48
N PHE A 233 13.27 -31.07 14.63
CA PHE A 233 13.31 -30.40 15.92
C PHE A 233 11.92 -29.91 16.36
N PHE A 234 11.02 -29.57 15.41
CA PHE A 234 9.65 -29.15 15.73
C PHE A 234 8.75 -30.30 16.18
N GLU A 235 9.00 -31.53 15.70
CA GLU A 235 8.35 -32.75 16.20
C GLU A 235 8.70 -33.04 17.68
N MET A 236 9.81 -32.47 18.17
CA MET A 236 10.27 -32.60 19.56
C MET A 236 9.70 -31.52 20.50
N LEU A 237 9.10 -30.45 19.95
CA LEU A 237 8.56 -29.31 20.70
C LEU A 237 7.04 -29.28 20.81
N GLU A 238 6.33 -30.12 20.06
CA GLU A 238 5.04 -30.57 20.56
C GLU A 238 5.34 -31.52 21.73
N PRO A 239 5.00 -31.18 22.98
CA PRO A 239 4.93 -32.22 23.97
C PRO A 239 3.92 -33.20 23.39
N SER A 240 4.39 -34.39 22.99
CA SER A 240 3.55 -35.56 22.87
C SER A 240 2.61 -35.45 24.06
N SER A 241 1.33 -35.28 23.75
CA SER A 241 0.23 -35.05 24.69
C SER A 241 0.50 -35.77 26.00
N ILE A 242 0.10 -35.16 27.12
CA ILE A 242 0.22 -35.62 28.51
C ILE A 242 -0.47 -36.99 28.72
N THR A 243 0.00 -37.99 28.00
CA THR A 243 -0.56 -39.33 27.76
C THR A 243 0.58 -40.30 27.51
N SER A 244 1.75 -40.06 28.11
CA SER A 244 2.68 -41.15 28.36
C SER A 244 2.00 -42.11 29.36
N PRO A 245 1.92 -43.43 29.08
CA PRO A 245 1.32 -44.40 30.01
C PRO A 245 2.02 -44.38 31.38
N MET A 246 3.27 -43.92 31.45
CA MET A 246 3.99 -43.72 32.70
C MET A 246 3.37 -42.62 33.57
N MET A 247 2.94 -41.50 32.98
CA MET A 247 2.33 -40.39 33.74
C MET A 247 0.94 -40.75 34.28
N VAL A 248 0.14 -41.48 33.49
CA VAL A 248 -1.18 -41.99 33.94
C VAL A 248 -1.00 -42.99 35.08
N GLY A 249 -0.01 -43.88 34.98
CA GLY A 249 0.33 -44.83 36.04
C GLY A 249 0.76 -44.16 37.34
N ILE A 250 1.57 -43.10 37.26
CA ILE A 250 2.02 -42.34 38.44
C ILE A 250 0.84 -41.63 39.11
N VAL A 251 -0.02 -40.97 38.34
CA VAL A 251 -1.21 -40.29 38.89
C VAL A 251 -2.16 -41.28 39.55
N ALA A 252 -2.41 -42.44 38.91
CA ALA A 252 -3.23 -43.50 39.50
C ALA A 252 -2.62 -44.05 40.79
N ALA A 253 -1.31 -44.31 40.83
CA ALA A 253 -0.62 -44.79 42.02
C ALA A 253 -0.67 -43.79 43.18
N VAL A 254 -0.50 -42.50 42.90
CA VAL A 254 -0.62 -41.43 43.90
C VAL A 254 -2.05 -41.34 44.44
N LEU A 255 -3.06 -41.39 43.58
CA LEU A 255 -4.47 -41.41 44.01
C LEU A 255 -4.79 -42.63 44.88
N ILE A 256 -4.31 -43.82 44.50
CA ILE A 256 -4.47 -45.04 45.30
C ILE A 256 -3.80 -44.89 46.66
N LEU A 257 -2.58 -44.34 46.72
CA LEU A 257 -1.87 -44.12 47.97
C LEU A 257 -2.63 -43.15 48.89
N ILE A 258 -3.16 -42.05 48.34
CA ILE A 258 -3.97 -41.08 49.10
C ILE A 258 -5.23 -41.75 49.67
N ILE A 259 -5.92 -42.56 48.87
CA ILE A 259 -7.10 -43.31 49.31
C ILE A 259 -6.74 -44.30 50.42
N LEU A 260 -5.63 -45.02 50.30
CA LEU A 260 -5.16 -45.94 51.34
C LEU A 260 -4.83 -45.21 52.64
N ILE A 261 -4.12 -44.09 52.57
CA ILE A 261 -3.80 -43.25 53.74
C ILE A 261 -5.09 -42.76 54.40
N PHE A 262 -6.06 -42.29 53.61
CA PHE A 262 -7.37 -41.85 54.10
C PHE A 262 -8.15 -43.01 54.75
N CYS A 263 -8.11 -44.21 54.18
CA CYS A 263 -8.79 -45.37 54.77
C CYS A 263 -8.14 -45.79 56.09
N VAL A 264 -6.81 -45.76 56.17
CA VAL A 264 -6.07 -46.08 57.41
C VAL A 264 -6.35 -45.02 58.48
N SER A 265 -6.35 -43.73 58.14
CA SER A 265 -6.65 -42.67 59.09
C SER A 265 -8.10 -42.74 59.61
N VAL A 266 -9.07 -43.07 58.76
CA VAL A 266 -10.47 -43.32 59.18
C VAL A 266 -10.58 -44.57 60.06
N ARG A 267 -9.88 -45.66 59.73
CA ARG A 267 -9.85 -46.89 60.56
C ARG A 267 -9.24 -46.63 61.94
N LEU A 268 -8.13 -45.88 62.01
CA LEU A 268 -7.50 -45.48 63.27
C LEU A 268 -8.44 -44.59 64.08
N CYS A 269 -9.05 -43.58 63.45
CA CYS A 269 -10.00 -42.68 64.10
C CYS A 269 -11.24 -43.43 64.63
N MET A 270 -11.79 -44.39 63.89
CA MET A 270 -12.87 -45.25 64.37
C MET A 270 -12.43 -46.17 65.52
N LYS A 271 -11.20 -46.69 65.48
CA LYS A 271 -10.65 -47.53 66.55
C LYS A 271 -10.48 -46.72 67.84
N ASP A 272 -9.98 -45.49 67.74
CA ASP A 272 -9.85 -44.56 68.86
C ASP A 272 -11.23 -44.16 69.42
N HIS A 273 -12.21 -43.92 68.54
CA HIS A 273 -13.59 -43.61 68.96
C HIS A 273 -14.30 -44.80 69.63
N ILE A 274 -14.00 -46.04 69.22
CA ILE A 274 -14.53 -47.26 69.86
C ILE A 274 -13.85 -47.49 71.22
N ILE A 275 -12.53 -47.33 71.31
CA ILE A 275 -11.79 -47.44 72.58
C ILE A 275 -12.28 -46.37 73.58
N HIS A 276 -12.52 -45.14 73.13
CA HIS A 276 -13.03 -44.06 73.98
C HIS A 276 -14.47 -44.32 74.47
N LYS A 277 -15.32 -44.96 73.64
CA LYS A 277 -16.66 -45.41 74.06
C LYS A 277 -16.62 -46.60 75.04
N ILE A 278 -15.66 -47.51 74.89
CA ILE A 278 -15.50 -48.66 75.81
C ILE A 278 -14.96 -48.19 77.16
N ALA A 279 -14.05 -47.20 77.20
CA ALA A 279 -13.53 -46.63 78.44
C ALA A 279 -14.61 -45.96 79.30
N GLN A 280 -15.65 -45.37 78.68
CA GLN A 280 -16.80 -44.77 79.39
C GLN A 280 -17.81 -45.79 79.95
N CYS A 281 -17.70 -47.08 79.62
CA CYS A 281 -18.59 -48.15 80.08
C CYS A 281 -17.90 -49.11 81.08
N SER A 282 -17.00 -48.62 81.93
CA SER A 282 -16.46 -49.40 83.04
C SER A 282 -17.36 -49.24 84.29
N PRO A 283 -17.99 -50.32 84.81
CA PRO A 283 -18.84 -50.23 86.00
C PRO A 283 -18.02 -50.08 87.29
N LEU A 284 -18.46 -49.17 88.14
CA LEU A 284 -18.02 -48.99 89.53
C LEU A 284 -18.14 -50.30 90.33
N SER A 285 -17.13 -50.56 91.15
CA SER A 285 -17.06 -51.65 92.14
C SER A 285 -18.20 -51.60 93.16
N PRO A 286 -18.70 -52.74 93.67
CA PRO A 286 -19.28 -52.79 94.99
C PRO A 286 -18.26 -53.30 96.02
N SER A 287 -18.36 -52.69 97.21
CA SER A 287 -17.89 -53.18 98.52
C SER A 287 -18.43 -54.56 98.86
#